data_AF-K4FW39-F1
#
_entry.id   AF-K4FW39-F1
#
_cell.length_a   1.000
_cell.length_b   1.000
_cell.length_c   1.000
_cell.angle_alpha   90.00
_cell.angle_beta   90.00
_cell.angle_gamma   90.00
#
_symmetry.space_group_name_H-M   'P 1'
#
loop_
_entity.id
_entity.type
_entity.pdbx_description
1 polymer ?
#
loop_
_entity_poly.entity_id
_entity_poly.type
_entity_poly.pdbx_seq_one_letter_code
_entity_poly.pdbx_strand_id
1 'polypeptide(L)'
;KENAVQCYLTTDLTYEGVARKFEITNFTLLASWVNHFKIYGEVPIRKKRGRRKKLESIASSMTQNPNDSQRIKELEQELRYAKIEVAYLKGLRRLEKNALMNKNQDSSTISVKPSNSKKS
;
A
#
# COMPACT_ATOMS: atom_id res chain seq x y z
N LYS A 1 -7.71 24.88 -9.87
CA LYS A 1 -8.62 23.72 -9.62
C LYS A 1 -7.89 22.64 -8.82
N GLU A 2 -6.74 22.18 -9.30
CA GLU A 2 -5.85 21.26 -8.57
C GLU A 2 -5.51 21.78 -7.18
N ASN A 3 -5.12 23.05 -7.06
CA ASN A 3 -4.84 23.67 -5.75
C ASN A 3 -6.02 23.58 -4.76
N ALA A 4 -7.26 23.65 -5.24
CA ALA A 4 -8.45 23.54 -4.38
C ALA A 4 -8.69 22.10 -3.93
N VAL A 5 -8.54 21.13 -4.85
CA VAL A 5 -8.62 19.69 -4.53
C VAL A 5 -7.51 19.30 -3.57
N GLN A 6 -6.28 19.73 -3.83
CA GLN A 6 -5.13 19.47 -2.97
C GLN A 6 -5.32 20.09 -1.59
N CYS A 7 -5.80 21.34 -1.51
CA CYS A 7 -6.10 21.96 -0.22
C CYS A 7 -7.11 21.14 0.58
N TYR A 8 -8.19 20.64 -0.04
CA TYR A 8 -9.16 19.77 0.64
C TYR A 8 -8.53 18.44 1.11
N LEU A 9 -7.56 17.91 0.39
CA LEU A 9 -6.89 16.64 0.74
C LEU A 9 -5.79 16.81 1.81
N THR A 10 -5.19 18.00 1.91
CA THR A 10 -4.08 18.27 2.84
C THR A 10 -4.50 19.00 4.11
N THR A 11 -5.67 19.64 4.11
CA THR A 11 -6.19 20.38 5.28
C THR A 11 -7.56 19.88 5.69
N ASP A 12 -7.85 19.90 7.00
CA ASP A 12 -9.15 19.52 7.57
C ASP A 12 -10.22 20.62 7.40
N LEU A 13 -10.30 21.18 6.19
CA LEU A 13 -11.30 22.18 5.84
C LEU A 13 -12.54 21.51 5.26
N THR A 14 -13.71 22.03 5.60
CA THR A 14 -14.96 21.59 4.97
C THR A 14 -14.97 21.97 3.48
N TYR A 15 -15.77 21.27 2.67
CA TYR A 15 -15.96 21.61 1.26
C TYR A 15 -16.36 23.08 1.07
N GLU A 16 -17.16 23.62 1.98
CA GLU A 16 -17.56 25.03 1.96
C GLU A 16 -16.39 25.96 2.25
N GLY A 17 -15.57 25.66 3.26
CA GLY A 17 -14.40 26.47 3.61
C GLY A 17 -13.37 26.54 2.47
N VAL A 18 -13.12 25.41 1.80
CA VAL A 18 -12.26 25.36 0.62
C VAL A 18 -12.91 26.09 -0.56
N ALA A 19 -14.21 25.89 -0.81
CA ALA A 19 -14.90 26.60 -1.88
C ALA A 19 -14.84 28.12 -1.70
N ARG A 20 -15.00 28.61 -0.47
CA ARG A 20 -14.90 30.04 -0.13
C ARG A 20 -13.49 30.58 -0.35
N LYS A 21 -12.46 29.83 0.09
CA LYS A 21 -11.03 30.21 -0.07
C LYS A 21 -10.60 30.34 -1.53
N PHE A 22 -11.18 29.52 -2.41
CA PHE A 22 -10.86 29.49 -3.84
C PHE A 22 -11.93 30.14 -4.73
N GLU A 23 -12.87 30.88 -4.12
CA GLU A 23 -13.98 31.57 -4.81
C GLU A 23 -14.74 30.66 -5.79
N ILE A 24 -14.91 29.39 -5.40
CA ILE A 24 -15.62 28.39 -6.19
C ILE A 24 -17.11 28.63 -6.02
N THR A 25 -17.80 28.83 -7.15
CA THR A 25 -19.23 29.18 -7.20
C THR A 25 -20.12 28.18 -6.46
N ASN A 26 -19.75 26.90 -6.45
CA ASN A 26 -20.54 25.86 -5.81
C ASN A 26 -19.64 24.80 -5.17
N PHE A 27 -19.83 24.52 -3.89
CA PHE A 27 -19.10 23.47 -3.17
C PHE A 27 -19.32 22.08 -3.78
N THR A 28 -20.46 21.85 -4.44
CA THR A 28 -20.73 20.59 -5.15
C THR A 28 -19.78 20.38 -6.35
N LEU A 29 -19.33 21.46 -6.98
CA LEU A 29 -18.33 21.40 -8.05
C LEU A 29 -16.97 20.95 -7.51
N LEU A 30 -16.60 21.46 -6.33
CA LEU A 30 -15.41 21.00 -5.63
C LEU A 30 -15.51 19.52 -5.24
N ALA A 31 -16.66 19.08 -4.71
CA ALA A 31 -16.88 17.68 -4.37
C ALA A 31 -16.76 16.76 -5.60
N SER A 32 -17.28 17.18 -6.75
CA SER A 32 -17.12 16.46 -8.02
C SER A 32 -15.65 16.36 -8.44
N TRP A 33 -14.87 17.43 -8.30
CA TRP A 33 -13.43 17.43 -8.61
C TRP A 33 -12.64 16.52 -7.67
N VAL A 34 -12.93 16.57 -6.36
CA VAL A 34 -12.30 15.69 -5.35
C VAL A 34 -12.62 14.22 -5.65
N ASN A 35 -13.88 13.90 -5.95
CA ASN A 35 -14.26 12.52 -6.28
C ASN A 35 -13.57 12.02 -7.55
N HIS A 36 -13.51 12.85 -8.58
CA HIS A 36 -12.82 12.51 -9.82
C HIS A 36 -11.32 12.30 -9.60
N PHE A 37 -10.68 13.14 -8.77
CA PHE A 37 -9.29 12.96 -8.40
C PHE A 37 -9.05 11.67 -7.60
N LYS A 38 -9.96 11.29 -6.70
CA LYS A 38 -9.85 10.03 -5.95
C LYS A 38 -9.96 8.78 -6.82
N ILE A 39 -10.76 8.84 -7.88
CA ILE A 39 -11.00 7.70 -8.78
C ILE A 39 -9.91 7.62 -9.86
N TYR A 40 -9.55 8.75 -10.45
CA TYR A 40 -8.71 8.81 -11.65
C TYR A 40 -7.30 9.36 -11.39
N GLY A 41 -7.01 9.87 -10.19
CA GLY A 41 -5.74 10.54 -9.88
C GLY A 41 -5.60 11.94 -10.46
N GLU A 42 -6.58 12.43 -11.21
CA GLU A 42 -6.50 13.66 -11.99
C GLU A 42 -7.75 14.54 -11.82
N VAL A 43 -7.57 15.87 -11.86
CA VAL A 43 -8.69 16.82 -11.76
C VAL A 43 -9.32 17.02 -13.14
N PRO A 44 -10.67 16.96 -13.24
CA PRO A 44 -11.34 16.97 -14.54
C PRO A 44 -11.15 18.32 -15.25
N ILE A 45 -10.56 18.25 -16.44
CA ILE A 45 -10.44 19.40 -17.34
C ILE A 45 -11.82 19.64 -17.97
N ARG A 46 -12.26 20.90 -17.97
CA ARG A 46 -13.57 21.28 -18.52
C ARG A 46 -13.55 21.05 -20.03
N LYS A 47 -14.08 19.92 -20.49
CA LYS A 47 -14.27 19.67 -21.93
C LYS A 47 -15.30 20.67 -22.46
N LYS A 48 -15.04 21.27 -23.63
CA LYS A 48 -16.02 22.13 -24.32
C LYS A 48 -17.30 21.32 -24.50
N ARG A 49 -18.43 21.85 -24.02
CA ARG A 49 -19.73 21.17 -23.97
C ARG A 49 -20.24 20.99 -25.41
N GLY A 50 -20.06 19.80 -25.97
CA GLY A 50 -20.65 19.35 -27.23
C GLY A 50 -21.67 18.22 -27.00
N ARG A 51 -22.47 17.91 -28.02
CA ARG A 51 -23.44 16.79 -28.01
C ARG A 51 -22.71 15.49 -27.63
N ARG A 52 -23.12 14.84 -26.53
CA ARG A 52 -22.59 13.54 -26.15
C ARG A 52 -22.92 12.54 -27.27
N LYS A 53 -21.91 11.88 -27.87
CA LYS A 53 -22.15 10.75 -28.77
C LYS A 53 -22.85 9.65 -27.97
N LYS A 54 -23.86 9.01 -28.58
CA LYS A 54 -24.59 7.90 -27.96
C LYS A 54 -23.60 6.78 -27.66
N LEU A 55 -23.70 6.28 -26.44
CA LEU A 55 -22.66 5.57 -25.75
C LEU A 55 -22.78 4.06 -25.99
N GLU A 56 -22.21 3.58 -27.10
CA GLU A 56 -21.86 2.17 -27.21
C GLU A 56 -20.55 1.96 -26.42
N SER A 57 -20.65 1.32 -25.25
CA SER A 57 -19.55 0.76 -24.45
C SER A 57 -18.42 1.72 -23.95
N ILE A 58 -18.59 2.34 -22.78
CA ILE A 58 -17.45 2.92 -22.00
C ILE A 58 -16.67 1.82 -21.24
N ALA A 59 -17.02 0.54 -21.37
CA ALA A 59 -16.23 -0.52 -20.72
C ALA A 59 -14.81 -0.66 -21.33
N SER A 60 -14.59 -0.19 -22.57
CA SER A 60 -13.41 -0.57 -23.37
C SER A 60 -12.37 0.55 -23.57
N SER A 61 -12.57 1.74 -23.03
CA SER A 61 -11.66 2.88 -23.24
C SER A 61 -10.94 3.37 -21.98
N MET A 62 -10.92 2.55 -20.93
CA MET A 62 -9.89 2.65 -19.89
C MET A 62 -8.59 2.12 -20.51
N THR A 63 -8.01 2.94 -21.38
CA THR A 63 -6.80 2.67 -22.15
C THR A 63 -5.73 2.14 -21.21
N GLN A 64 -5.53 0.83 -21.25
CA GLN A 64 -4.32 0.17 -20.80
C GLN A 64 -3.20 0.80 -21.61
N ASN A 65 -2.47 1.75 -21.02
CA ASN A 65 -1.22 2.19 -21.64
C ASN A 65 -0.34 0.93 -21.69
N PRO A 66 0.14 0.49 -22.86
CA PRO A 66 0.95 -0.74 -22.95
C PRO A 66 2.17 -0.69 -22.02
N ASN A 67 2.69 0.51 -21.75
CA ASN A 67 3.73 0.74 -20.76
C ASN A 67 3.28 0.47 -19.32
N ASP A 68 2.03 0.79 -18.95
CA ASP A 68 1.50 0.53 -17.60
C ASP A 68 1.41 -0.98 -17.36
N SER A 69 1.00 -1.76 -18.36
CA SER A 69 0.97 -3.23 -18.23
C SER A 69 2.35 -3.84 -18.03
N GLN A 70 3.37 -3.33 -18.73
CA GLN A 70 4.76 -3.75 -18.53
C GLN A 70 5.25 -3.35 -17.14
N ARG A 71 5.01 -2.10 -16.73
CA ARG A 71 5.40 -1.59 -15.42
C ARG A 71 4.74 -2.36 -14.28
N ILE A 72 3.47 -2.73 -14.42
CA ILE A 72 2.75 -3.56 -13.44
C ILE A 72 3.43 -4.92 -13.31
N LYS A 73 3.77 -5.58 -14.43
CA LYS A 73 4.45 -6.88 -14.41
C LYS A 73 5.82 -6.82 -13.72
N GLU A 74 6.61 -5.78 -14.01
CA GLU A 74 7.90 -5.55 -13.35
C GLU A 74 7.73 -5.40 -11.84
N LEU A 75 6.82 -4.54 -11.40
CA LEU A 75 6.55 -4.31 -9.97
C LEU A 75 6.05 -5.57 -9.28
N GLU A 76 5.19 -6.36 -9.92
CA GLU A 76 4.74 -7.65 -9.39
C GLU A 76 5.90 -8.64 -9.22
N GLN A 77 6.85 -8.66 -10.16
CA GLN A 77 8.03 -9.50 -10.09
C GLN A 77 8.99 -9.08 -8.97
N GLU A 78 9.27 -7.78 -8.83
CA GLU A 78 10.05 -7.23 -7.72
C GLU A 78 9.41 -7.58 -6.36
N LEU A 79 8.09 -7.45 -6.26
CA LEU A 79 7.35 -7.76 -5.04
C LEU A 79 7.43 -9.26 -4.69
N ARG A 80 7.33 -10.14 -5.69
CA ARG A 80 7.54 -11.59 -5.51
C ARG A 80 8.95 -11.89 -5.01
N TYR A 81 9.97 -11.29 -5.62
CA TYR A 81 11.37 -11.48 -5.21
C TYR A 81 11.59 -11.01 -3.77
N ALA A 82 11.13 -9.80 -3.43
CA ALA A 82 11.24 -9.25 -2.07
C ALA A 82 10.53 -10.12 -1.02
N LYS A 83 9.36 -10.71 -1.35
CA LYS A 83 8.67 -11.65 -0.45
C LYS A 83 9.48 -12.91 -0.19
N ILE A 84 10.11 -13.47 -1.21
CA ILE A 84 10.98 -14.65 -1.09
C ILE A 84 12.18 -14.32 -0.21
N GLU A 85 12.86 -13.20 -0.48
CA GLU A 85 14.02 -12.75 0.30
C GLU A 85 13.67 -12.56 1.77
N VAL A 86 12.56 -11.88 2.06
CA VAL A 86 12.08 -11.68 3.45
C VAL A 86 11.76 -13.01 4.13
N ALA A 87 11.16 -13.96 3.42
CA ALA A 87 10.86 -15.28 3.97
C ALA A 87 12.15 -16.05 4.28
N TYR A 88 13.13 -16.00 3.38
CA TYR A 88 14.45 -16.61 3.55
C TYR A 88 15.19 -16.04 4.77
N LEU A 89 15.32 -14.71 4.87
CA LEU A 89 15.97 -14.05 6.01
C LEU A 89 15.25 -14.30 7.34
N LYS A 90 13.92 -14.43 7.33
CA LYS A 90 13.16 -14.86 8.52
C LYS A 90 13.45 -16.32 8.88
N GLY A 91 13.65 -17.19 7.89
CA GLY A 91 14.06 -18.59 8.09
C GLY A 91 15.42 -18.68 8.77
N LEU A 92 16.42 -17.98 8.24
CA LEU A 92 17.78 -17.95 8.82
C LEU A 92 17.79 -17.51 10.28
N ARG A 93 17.09 -16.40 10.60
CA ARG A 93 16.98 -15.92 11.99
C ARG A 93 16.33 -16.94 12.93
N ARG A 94 15.36 -17.72 12.45
CA ARG A 94 14.73 -18.78 13.27
C ARG A 94 15.73 -19.90 13.53
N LEU A 95 16.50 -20.31 12.52
CA LEU A 95 17.53 -21.34 12.66
C LEU A 95 18.62 -20.91 13.65
N GLU A 96 19.15 -19.69 13.52
CA GLU A 96 20.13 -19.13 14.44
C GLU A 96 19.61 -19.08 15.87
N LYS A 97 18.38 -18.58 16.06
CA LYS A 97 17.75 -18.54 17.38
C LYS A 97 17.56 -19.94 17.97
N ASN A 98 17.10 -20.91 17.20
CA ASN A 98 16.91 -22.28 17.66
C ASN A 98 18.24 -22.95 18.02
N ALA A 99 19.28 -22.74 17.23
CA ALA A 99 20.62 -23.25 17.52
C ALA A 99 21.18 -22.70 18.84
N LEU A 100 20.96 -21.41 19.13
CA LEU A 100 21.35 -20.81 20.40
C LEU A 100 20.57 -21.41 21.58
N MET A 101 19.25 -21.60 21.42
CA MET A 101 18.42 -22.21 22.47
C MET A 101 18.84 -23.64 22.77
N ASN A 102 19.14 -24.46 21.75
CA ASN A 102 19.59 -25.84 21.95
C ASN A 102 20.93 -25.91 22.70
N LYS A 103 21.90 -25.05 22.35
CA LYS A 103 23.19 -24.97 23.07
C LYS A 103 23.04 -24.66 24.56
N ASN A 104 22.07 -23.82 24.93
CA ASN A 104 21.79 -23.49 26.33
C ASN A 104 21.06 -24.61 27.08
N GLN A 105 20.29 -25.45 26.38
CA GLN A 105 19.64 -26.63 26.95
C GLN A 105 20.68 -27.73 27.20
N ASP A 106 21.56 -27.99 26.23
CA ASP A 106 22.61 -29.02 26.33
C ASP A 106 23.65 -28.71 27.43
N SER A 107 23.93 -27.44 27.70
CA SER A 107 24.81 -27.04 28.82
C SER A 107 24.14 -27.16 30.20
N SER A 108 22.81 -27.19 30.25
CA SER A 108 22.04 -27.29 31.51
C SER A 108 21.77 -28.75 31.91
N THR A 109 21.84 -29.71 30.98
CA THR A 109 21.59 -31.14 31.25
C THR A 109 22.83 -31.97 31.59
N ILE A 110 24.06 -31.42 31.50
CA ILE A 110 25.31 -32.11 31.87
C ILE A 110 25.71 -31.76 33.32
N SER A 111 24.84 -31.98 34.30
CA SER A 111 25.25 -32.02 35.72
C SER A 111 24.22 -32.76 36.58
N VAL A 112 24.01 -34.04 36.30
CA VAL A 112 23.42 -34.95 37.29
C VAL A 112 24.32 -36.19 37.37
N LYS A 113 25.42 -36.09 38.11
CA LYS A 113 26.13 -37.28 38.64
C LYS A 113 25.22 -37.87 39.71
N PRO A 114 24.71 -39.12 39.59
CA PRO A 114 24.21 -39.82 40.75
C PRO A 114 25.42 -40.27 41.57
N SER A 115 25.87 -39.39 42.47
CA SER A 115 26.59 -39.80 43.67
C SER A 115 25.60 -40.59 44.52
N ASN A 116 25.65 -41.92 44.46
CA ASN A 116 25.17 -42.69 45.60
C ASN A 116 26.23 -43.65 46.10
N SER A 117 26.77 -43.25 47.24
CA SER A 117 27.66 -44.01 48.08
C SER A 117 26.86 -44.95 48.98
N LYS A 118 27.53 -46.04 49.37
CA LYS A 118 27.41 -46.76 50.66
C LYS A 118 26.31 -47.82 50.80
N LYS A 119 26.82 -49.05 50.97
CA LYS A 119 26.82 -49.81 52.23
C LYS A 119 25.48 -50.47 52.60
N SER A 120 25.38 -51.77 52.40
CA SER A 120 25.60 -52.76 53.48
C SER A 120 25.62 -54.17 52.93
#